data_AF-A0A1I1MZW4-F1
#
_entry.id   AF-A0A1I1MZW4-F1
#
_cell.length_a   1.000
_cell.length_b   1.000
_cell.length_c   1.000
_cell.angle_alpha   90.00
_cell.angle_beta   90.00
_cell.angle_gamma   90.00
#
_symmetry.space_group_name_H-M   'P 1'
#
loop_
_entity.id
_entity.type
_entity.pdbx_description
1 polymer ?
#
loop_
_entity_poly.entity_id
_entity_poly.type
_entity_poly.pdbx_seq_one_letter_code
_entity_poly.pdbx_strand_id
1 'polypeptide(L)'
;MYSVIIVFKYILLIGIAVMIPIKLTTYLYEKKNIILNRWIYGVSAFLIVIVPQVIFINLSKNIVLMLYVAFFFLVMMFFETSRINVEKKKLKTMFDYTWLAKKTIKKNINGGKL
;
A
#
# COMPACT_ATOMS: atom_id res chain seq x y z
N MET A 1 -28.12 7.49 18.52
CA MET A 1 -28.10 6.08 18.04
C MET A 1 -27.93 5.99 16.51
N TYR A 2 -28.70 6.73 15.70
CA TYR A 2 -28.58 6.75 14.23
C TYR A 2 -27.18 7.11 13.69
N SER A 3 -26.48 8.06 14.31
CA SER A 3 -25.14 8.47 13.87
C SER A 3 -24.11 7.35 13.96
N VAL A 4 -24.20 6.47 14.96
CA VAL A 4 -23.26 5.35 15.16
C VAL A 4 -23.44 4.30 14.06
N ILE A 5 -24.69 3.99 13.69
CA ILE A 5 -25.00 3.04 12.61
C ILE A 5 -24.49 3.57 11.26
N ILE A 6 -24.61 4.88 11.03
CA ILE A 6 -24.10 5.53 9.81
C ILE A 6 -22.57 5.42 9.73
N VAL A 7 -21.86 5.73 10.80
CA VAL A 7 -20.39 5.61 10.86
C VAL A 7 -19.96 4.17 10.60
N PHE A 8 -20.63 3.20 11.21
CA PHE A 8 -20.31 1.79 11.00
C PHE A 8 -20.47 1.36 9.52
N LYS A 9 -21.54 1.81 8.84
CA LYS A 9 -21.74 1.56 7.41
C LYS A 9 -20.60 2.13 6.56
N TYR A 10 -20.14 3.34 6.85
CA TYR A 10 -19.01 3.95 6.13
C TYR A 10 -17.71 3.18 6.33
N ILE A 11 -17.40 2.75 7.56
CA ILE A 11 -16.22 1.94 7.85
C ILE A 11 -16.24 0.63 7.04
N LEU A 12 -17.40 -0.05 7.02
CA LEU A 12 -17.58 -1.29 6.28
C LEU A 12 -17.37 -1.07 4.78
N LEU A 13 -17.95 0.00 4.22
CA LEU A 13 -17.81 0.35 2.82
C LEU A 13 -16.35 0.67 2.43
N ILE A 14 -15.64 1.42 3.26
CA ILE A 14 -14.21 1.70 3.08
C ILE A 14 -13.39 0.40 3.15
N GLY A 15 -13.71 -0.48 4.09
CA GLY A 15 -13.05 -1.79 4.22
C GLY A 15 -13.19 -2.62 2.94
N ILE A 16 -14.39 -2.70 2.37
CA ILE A 16 -14.62 -3.40 1.09
C ILE A 16 -13.85 -2.71 -0.04
N ALA A 17 -13.90 -1.37 -0.13
CA ALA A 17 -13.21 -0.61 -1.17
C ALA A 17 -11.68 -0.85 -1.15
N VAL A 18 -11.10 -1.02 0.04
CA VAL A 18 -9.68 -1.38 0.24
C VAL A 18 -9.36 -2.81 -0.18
N MET A 19 -10.27 -3.77 0.05
CA MET A 19 -10.03 -5.18 -0.27
C MET A 19 -9.94 -5.47 -1.78
N ILE A 20 -10.66 -4.69 -2.61
CA ILE A 20 -10.67 -4.91 -4.06
C ILE A 20 -9.27 -4.75 -4.70
N PRO A 21 -8.56 -3.62 -4.54
CA PRO A 21 -7.21 -3.44 -5.11
C PRO A 21 -6.20 -4.44 -4.54
N ILE A 22 -6.35 -4.82 -3.26
CA ILE A 22 -5.49 -5.82 -2.62
C ILE A 22 -5.64 -7.17 -3.34
N LYS A 23 -6.88 -7.68 -3.43
CA LYS A 23 -7.18 -8.96 -4.07
C LYS A 23 -6.75 -8.98 -5.54
N LEU A 24 -6.93 -7.86 -6.24
CA LEU A 24 -6.49 -7.71 -7.62
C LEU A 24 -4.96 -7.80 -7.74
N THR A 25 -4.21 -7.15 -6.83
CA THR A 25 -2.75 -7.20 -6.82
C THR A 25 -2.23 -8.60 -6.55
N THR A 26 -2.79 -9.28 -5.53
CA THR A 26 -2.43 -10.67 -5.23
C THR A 26 -2.74 -11.60 -6.41
N TYR A 27 -3.90 -11.42 -7.05
CA TYR A 27 -4.27 -12.22 -8.23
C TYR A 27 -3.31 -12.01 -9.42
N LEU A 28 -2.96 -10.76 -9.73
CA LEU A 28 -2.01 -10.43 -10.81
C LEU A 28 -0.62 -11.01 -10.52
N TYR A 29 -0.22 -11.00 -9.25
CA TYR A 29 1.07 -11.50 -8.84
C TYR A 29 1.14 -13.03 -8.84
N GLU A 30 0.17 -13.71 -8.21
CA GLU A 30 0.22 -15.17 -8.03
C GLU A 30 -0.22 -15.95 -9.27
N LYS A 31 -1.30 -15.51 -9.93
CA LYS A 31 -1.88 -16.29 -11.04
C LYS A 31 -1.34 -15.90 -12.41
N LYS A 32 -0.98 -14.62 -12.58
CA LYS A 32 -0.45 -14.09 -13.84
C LYS A 32 1.08 -13.92 -13.83
N ASN A 33 1.73 -14.12 -12.68
CA ASN A 33 3.18 -13.94 -12.51
C ASN A 33 3.68 -12.56 -12.97
N ILE A 34 2.82 -11.55 -12.87
CA ILE A 34 3.15 -10.17 -13.26
C ILE A 34 3.83 -9.51 -12.07
N ILE A 35 5.15 -9.46 -12.11
CA ILE A 35 5.98 -8.79 -11.10
C ILE A 35 6.17 -7.34 -11.53
N LEU A 36 5.17 -6.51 -11.26
CA LEU A 36 5.30 -5.07 -11.46
C LEU A 36 6.17 -4.47 -10.34
N ASN A 37 7.17 -3.67 -10.73
CA ASN A 37 7.99 -2.95 -9.78
C ASN A 37 7.13 -1.94 -9.01
N ARG A 38 7.25 -1.90 -7.67
CA ARG A 38 6.48 -0.99 -6.81
C ARG A 38 6.52 0.46 -7.30
N TRP A 39 7.67 0.92 -7.79
CA TRP A 39 7.85 2.29 -8.27
C TRP A 39 6.95 2.66 -9.44
N ILE A 40 6.55 1.68 -10.27
CA ILE A 40 5.63 1.91 -11.39
C ILE A 40 4.25 2.32 -10.85
N TYR A 41 3.75 1.66 -9.81
CA TYR A 41 2.48 2.04 -9.18
C TYR A 41 2.56 3.39 -8.49
N GLY A 42 3.66 3.66 -7.78
CA GLY A 42 3.85 4.94 -7.09
C GLY A 42 3.89 6.11 -8.08
N VAL A 43 4.73 6.02 -9.11
CA VAL A 43 4.87 7.09 -10.12
C VAL A 43 3.58 7.23 -10.94
N SER A 44 2.97 6.12 -11.37
CA SER A 44 1.72 6.19 -12.13
C SER A 44 0.56 6.77 -11.32
N ALA A 45 0.48 6.51 -10.01
CA ALA A 45 -0.50 7.12 -9.13
C ALA A 45 -0.37 8.65 -9.17
N PHE A 46 0.82 9.21 -8.97
CA PHE A 46 0.98 10.66 -9.03
C PHE A 46 0.67 11.23 -10.42
N LEU A 47 1.16 10.58 -11.48
CA LEU A 47 0.95 11.04 -12.85
C LEU A 47 -0.53 11.06 -13.24
N ILE A 48 -1.33 10.07 -12.81
CA ILE A 48 -2.74 9.99 -13.18
C ILE A 48 -3.55 11.18 -12.65
N VAL A 49 -3.16 11.78 -11.53
CA VAL A 49 -3.85 12.95 -10.97
C VAL A 49 -3.26 14.26 -11.48
N ILE A 50 -1.92 14.37 -11.45
CA ILE A 50 -1.22 15.62 -11.75
C ILE A 50 -1.34 15.96 -13.23
N VAL A 51 -1.11 15.00 -14.12
CA VAL A 51 -1.07 15.26 -15.57
C VAL A 51 -2.39 15.82 -16.09
N PRO A 52 -3.56 15.23 -15.78
CA PRO A 52 -4.83 15.80 -16.24
C PRO A 52 -5.11 17.17 -15.65
N GLN A 53 -4.78 17.39 -14.38
CA GLN A 53 -5.04 18.69 -13.71
C GLN A 53 -4.16 19.82 -14.26
N VAL A 54 -2.96 19.51 -14.73
CA VAL A 54 -2.05 20.50 -15.33
C VAL A 54 -2.41 20.78 -16.79
N ILE A 55 -2.78 19.74 -17.56
CA ILE A 55 -3.09 19.88 -18.99
C ILE A 55 -4.47 20.51 -19.20
N PHE A 56 -5.46 20.11 -18.40
CA PHE A 56 -6.84 20.56 -18.55
C PHE A 56 -7.20 21.58 -17.46
N ILE A 57 -7.31 22.84 -17.87
CA ILE A 57 -7.60 23.99 -16.98
C ILE A 57 -8.97 23.85 -16.29
N ASN A 58 -9.92 23.13 -16.89
CA ASN A 58 -11.28 23.00 -16.37
C ASN A 58 -11.78 21.56 -16.48
N LEU A 59 -11.36 20.72 -15.52
CA LEU A 59 -11.88 19.36 -15.41
C LEU A 59 -13.23 19.36 -14.69
N SER A 60 -14.18 18.60 -15.22
CA SER A 60 -15.45 18.39 -14.53
C SER A 60 -15.23 17.65 -13.20
N LYS A 61 -16.03 17.99 -12.19
CA LYS A 61 -15.94 17.40 -10.84
C LYS A 61 -15.98 15.86 -10.86
N ASN A 62 -16.77 15.29 -11.77
CA ASN A 62 -16.92 13.84 -11.93
C ASN A 62 -15.62 13.18 -12.42
N ILE A 63 -14.93 13.79 -13.38
CA ILE A 63 -13.67 13.28 -13.90
C ILE A 63 -12.59 13.36 -12.82
N VAL A 64 -12.52 14.48 -12.09
CA VAL A 64 -11.59 14.63 -10.96
C VAL A 64 -11.82 13.55 -9.91
N LEU A 65 -13.09 13.28 -9.56
CA LEU A 65 -13.43 12.20 -8.64
C LEU A 65 -12.95 10.83 -9.14
N MET A 66 -13.18 10.50 -10.42
CA MET A 66 -12.70 9.25 -11.00
C MET A 66 -11.17 9.12 -10.96
N LEU A 67 -10.44 10.21 -11.23
CA LEU A 67 -8.98 10.24 -11.15
C LEU A 67 -8.50 9.96 -9.71
N TYR A 68 -9.16 10.53 -8.71
CA TYR A 68 -8.84 10.26 -7.30
C TYR A 68 -9.18 8.83 -6.87
N VAL A 69 -10.26 8.24 -7.40
CA VAL A 69 -10.57 6.82 -7.18
C VAL A 69 -9.49 5.93 -7.80
N ALA A 70 -9.05 6.23 -9.02
CA ALA A 70 -7.97 5.51 -9.68
C ALA A 70 -6.63 5.68 -8.94
N PHE A 71 -6.34 6.88 -8.44
CA PHE A 71 -5.20 7.17 -7.58
C PHE A 71 -5.21 6.30 -6.32
N PHE A 72 -6.33 6.30 -5.60
CA PHE A 72 -6.51 5.46 -4.41
C PHE A 72 -6.23 3.98 -4.73
N PHE A 73 -6.75 3.49 -5.85
CA PHE A 73 -6.50 2.12 -6.32
C PHE A 73 -5.01 1.83 -6.50
N LEU A 74 -4.29 2.68 -7.24
CA LEU A 74 -2.86 2.52 -7.51
C LEU A 74 -2.01 2.60 -6.24
N VAL A 75 -2.36 3.50 -5.31
CA VAL A 75 -1.70 3.59 -4.00
C VAL A 75 -1.90 2.31 -3.18
N MET A 76 -3.11 1.76 -3.17
CA MET A 76 -3.37 0.50 -2.48
C MET A 76 -2.57 -0.66 -3.11
N MET A 77 -2.49 -0.73 -4.44
CA MET A 77 -1.65 -1.71 -5.14
C MET A 77 -0.15 -1.54 -4.84
N PHE A 78 0.32 -0.31 -4.68
CA PHE A 78 1.70 0.00 -4.30
C PHE A 78 2.06 -0.60 -2.92
N PHE A 79 1.20 -0.38 -1.93
CA PHE A 79 1.40 -0.93 -0.59
C PHE A 79 1.35 -2.44 -0.59
N GLU A 80 0.40 -3.03 -1.31
CA GLU A 80 0.24 -4.48 -1.41
C GLU A 80 1.45 -5.13 -2.10
N THR A 81 1.92 -4.55 -3.21
CA THR A 81 3.14 -5.02 -3.89
C THR A 81 4.37 -4.88 -2.98
N SER A 82 4.42 -3.84 -2.15
CA SER A 82 5.49 -3.66 -1.16
C SER A 82 5.43 -4.74 -0.07
N ARG A 83 4.23 -5.09 0.42
CA ARG A 83 4.02 -6.20 1.37
C ARG A 83 4.51 -7.52 0.79
N ILE A 84 4.05 -7.87 -0.42
CA ILE A 84 4.43 -9.12 -1.11
C ILE A 84 5.96 -9.21 -1.31
N ASN A 85 6.60 -8.10 -1.72
CA ASN A 85 8.06 -8.06 -1.91
C ASN A 85 8.84 -8.23 -0.61
N VAL A 86 8.31 -7.74 0.51
CA VAL A 86 8.87 -7.92 1.85
C VAL A 86 8.72 -9.37 2.29
N GLU A 87 7.52 -9.95 2.19
CA GLU A 87 7.23 -11.33 2.58
C GLU A 87 8.11 -12.34 1.82
N LYS A 88 8.34 -12.10 0.52
CA LYS A 88 9.17 -12.97 -0.32
C LYS A 88 10.69 -12.69 -0.26
N LYS A 89 11.17 -11.94 0.75
CA LYS A 89 12.61 -11.66 1.02
C LYS A 89 13.41 -11.08 -0.16
N LYS A 90 12.78 -10.33 -1.07
CA LYS A 90 13.53 -9.62 -2.14
C LYS A 90 14.07 -8.25 -1.72
N LEU A 91 13.64 -7.69 -0.60
CA LEU A 91 14.19 -6.45 -0.04
C LEU A 91 14.26 -6.51 1.48
N LYS A 92 15.41 -6.06 2.03
CA LYS A 92 15.62 -5.78 3.45
C LYS A 92 14.55 -4.76 3.89
N THR A 93 13.77 -5.09 4.91
CA THR A 93 12.73 -4.21 5.46
C THR A 93 13.31 -2.85 5.86
N MET A 94 12.53 -1.76 5.77
CA MET A 94 12.93 -0.44 6.33
C MET A 94 13.24 -0.54 7.83
N PHE A 95 12.59 -1.47 8.52
CA PHE A 95 12.87 -1.81 9.90
C PHE A 95 13.40 -3.24 9.98
N ASP A 96 14.68 -3.40 9.70
CA ASP A 96 15.37 -4.66 9.94
C ASP A 96 15.76 -4.74 11.43
N TYR A 97 14.82 -5.18 12.27
CA TYR A 97 15.05 -5.36 13.70
C TYR A 97 15.96 -6.58 14.00
N THR A 98 16.36 -7.37 12.99
CA THR A 98 17.24 -8.53 13.22
C THR A 98 18.59 -8.09 13.79
N TRP A 99 19.07 -6.89 13.45
CA TRP A 99 20.27 -6.32 14.05
C TRP A 99 20.08 -5.99 15.54
N LEU A 100 18.92 -5.47 15.92
CA LEU A 100 18.57 -5.21 17.33
C LEU A 100 18.47 -6.53 18.12
N ALA A 101 17.78 -7.53 17.56
CA ALA A 101 17.71 -8.87 18.16
C ALA A 101 19.10 -9.47 18.36
N LYS A 102 19.96 -9.40 17.35
CA LYS A 102 21.35 -9.90 17.40
C LYS A 102 22.20 -9.15 18.44
N LYS A 103 21.99 -7.84 18.60
CA LYS A 103 22.69 -7.00 19.59
C LYS A 103 22.25 -7.35 21.02
N THR A 104 20.96 -7.58 21.26
CA THR A 104 20.43 -7.96 22.57
C THR A 104 20.93 -9.35 22.98
N ILE A 105 20.92 -10.32 22.06
CA ILE A 105 21.45 -11.68 22.30
C ILE A 105 22.94 -11.61 22.65
N LYS A 106 23.75 -10.86 21.89
CA LYS A 106 25.19 -10.70 22.16
C LYS A 106 25.46 -10.01 23.52
N LYS A 107 24.61 -9.06 23.92
CA LYS A 107 24.72 -8.39 25.23
C LYS A 107 24.39 -9.34 26.38
N ASN A 108 23.38 -10.21 26.24
CA ASN A 108 23.07 -11.23 27.27
C ASN A 108 24.19 -12.27 27.42
N ILE A 109 24.80 -12.71 26.31
CA ILE A 109 25.91 -13.68 26.35
C ILE A 109 27.17 -13.08 27.00
N ASN A 110 27.48 -11.81 26.72
CA ASN A 110 28.67 -11.15 27.26
C ASN A 110 28.46 -10.51 28.64
N GLY A 111 27.21 -10.19 29.00
CA GLY A 111 26.84 -9.60 30.29
C GLY A 111 26.44 -10.60 31.37
N GLY A 112 26.25 -11.88 31.00
CA GLY A 112 25.99 -13.00 31.93
C GLY A 112 27.24 -13.59 32.58
N LYS A 113 28.31 -12.79 32.75
CA LYS A 113 29.43 -13.12 33.62
C LYS A 113 29.35 -12.24 34.87
N LEU A 114 28.65 -12.76 35.88
CA LEU A 114 28.86 -12.49 37.30
C LEU A 114 28.23 -13.66 38.06
#